data_AF-A0A9E5K7H3-F1
#
_entry.id   AF-A0A9E5K7H3-F1
#
_cell.length_a   1.000
_cell.length_b   1.000
_cell.length_c   1.000
_cell.angle_alpha   90.00
_cell.angle_beta   90.00
_cell.angle_gamma   90.00
#
_symmetry.space_group_name_H-M   'P 1'
#
loop_
_entity.id
_entity.type
_entity.pdbx_description
1 polymer ?
#
loop_
_entity_poly.entity_id
_entity_poly.type
_entity_poly.pdbx_seq_one_letter_code
_entity_poly.pdbx_strand_id
1 'polypeptide(L)'
;MTAAEIDLKKQRAKTLFLTSQMSQKDIAELVDISTQALSRWVNEEQWDTLKDEITQSDPETLRLLYKRRRALAEDDNTDNSDSIAKLTTAITAIEKKMSIGQTAVLFTELLTFTQSYDVELAKQVARATDNFIKSKM
;
A
#
# COMPACT_ATOMS: atom_id res chain seq x y z
N MET A 1 24.70 -13.33 15.81
CA MET A 1 23.38 -13.28 15.15
C MET A 1 23.38 -14.31 14.04
N THR A 2 22.46 -15.27 14.07
CA THR A 2 22.30 -16.25 12.99
C THR A 2 21.64 -15.59 11.78
N ALA A 3 21.84 -16.12 10.57
CA ALA A 3 21.22 -15.57 9.35
C ALA A 3 19.69 -15.43 9.46
N ALA A 4 19.05 -16.37 10.16
CA ALA A 4 17.61 -16.35 10.42
C ALA A 4 17.17 -15.20 11.35
N GLU A 5 17.97 -14.88 12.37
CA GLU A 5 17.70 -13.75 13.27
C GLU A 5 17.82 -12.40 12.54
N ILE A 6 18.74 -12.29 11.58
CA ILE A 6 18.91 -11.08 10.76
C ILE A 6 17.68 -10.88 9.86
N ASP A 7 17.21 -11.94 9.22
CA ASP A 7 16.06 -11.88 8.32
C ASP A 7 14.78 -11.51 9.09
N LEU A 8 14.56 -12.10 10.27
CA LEU A 8 13.43 -11.76 11.13
C LEU A 8 13.44 -10.29 11.56
N LYS A 9 14.61 -9.78 11.98
CA LYS A 9 14.78 -8.36 12.32
C LYS A 9 14.52 -7.47 11.11
N LYS A 10 14.98 -7.84 9.90
CA LYS A 10 14.74 -7.10 8.66
C LYS A 10 13.26 -7.04 8.30
N GLN A 11 12.54 -8.17 8.36
CA GLN A 11 11.09 -8.20 8.08
C GLN A 11 10.29 -7.36 9.08
N ARG A 12 10.63 -7.43 10.37
CA ARG A 12 9.99 -6.62 11.41
C ARG A 12 10.24 -5.13 11.18
N ALA A 13 11.47 -4.74 10.86
CA ALA A 13 11.83 -3.37 10.52
C ALA A 13 11.10 -2.87 9.26
N LYS A 14 11.00 -3.70 8.22
CA LYS A 14 10.28 -3.39 6.98
C LYS A 14 8.81 -3.12 7.24
N THR A 15 8.16 -3.98 8.03
CA THR A 15 6.76 -3.80 8.41
C THR A 15 6.55 -2.47 9.13
N LEU A 16 7.35 -2.20 10.17
CA LEU A 16 7.29 -0.93 10.91
C LEU A 16 7.54 0.28 10.01
N PHE A 17 8.49 0.19 9.08
CA PHE A 17 8.83 1.27 8.16
C PHE A 17 7.67 1.60 7.20
N LEU A 18 6.97 0.57 6.70
CA LEU A 18 5.89 0.72 5.73
C LEU A 18 4.55 1.09 6.38
N THR A 19 4.29 0.69 7.62
CA THR A 19 2.98 0.89 8.28
C THR A 19 2.96 2.01 9.31
N SER A 20 4.10 2.58 9.70
CA SER A 20 4.18 3.62 10.75
C SER A 20 4.85 4.91 10.26
N GLN A 21 4.60 6.01 10.95
CA GLN A 21 5.31 7.29 10.78
C GLN A 21 6.56 7.42 11.68
N MET A 22 7.06 6.30 12.23
CA MET A 22 8.24 6.33 13.09
C MET A 22 9.50 6.70 12.29
N SER A 23 10.45 7.38 12.93
CA SER A 23 11.73 7.68 12.30
C SER A 23 12.56 6.39 12.15
N GLN A 24 13.48 6.36 11.18
CA GLN A 24 14.42 5.25 11.02
C GLN A 24 15.23 5.00 12.31
N LYS A 25 15.50 6.05 13.09
CA LYS A 25 16.20 5.94 14.36
C LYS A 25 15.39 5.15 15.39
N ASP A 26 14.11 5.49 15.55
CA ASP A 26 13.22 4.83 16.52
C ASP A 26 12.94 3.37 16.12
N ILE A 27 12.80 3.10 14.82
CA ILE A 27 12.63 1.73 14.30
C ILE A 27 13.88 0.89 14.57
N ALA A 28 15.07 1.46 14.38
CA ALA A 28 16.33 0.77 14.62
C ALA A 28 16.51 0.41 16.11
N GLU A 29 16.17 1.34 17.01
CA GLU A 29 16.17 1.08 18.46
C GLU A 29 15.14 -0.01 18.84
N LEU A 30 13.93 0.02 18.27
CA LEU A 30 12.87 -0.95 18.57
C LEU A 30 13.17 -2.37 18.07
N VAL A 31 13.89 -2.49 16.96
CA VAL A 31 14.26 -3.77 16.34
C VAL A 31 15.63 -4.27 16.82
N ASP A 32 16.31 -3.48 17.66
CA ASP A 32 17.64 -3.78 18.19
C ASP A 32 18.67 -3.99 17.07
N ILE A 33 18.79 -2.99 16.19
CA ILE A 33 19.77 -2.92 15.10
C ILE A 33 20.38 -1.51 15.01
N SER A 34 21.49 -1.37 14.29
CA SER A 34 22.04 -0.05 14.00
C SER A 34 21.21 0.69 12.95
N THR A 35 21.12 2.01 13.08
CA THR A 35 20.46 2.87 12.08
C THR A 35 21.10 2.73 10.69
N GLN A 36 22.42 2.50 10.61
CA GLN A 36 23.11 2.21 9.35
C GLN A 36 22.61 0.92 8.68
N ALA A 37 22.38 -0.15 9.46
CA ALA A 37 21.84 -1.40 8.92
C ALA A 37 20.44 -1.19 8.35
N LEU A 38 19.60 -0.43 9.06
CA LEU A 38 18.27 -0.08 8.58
C LEU A 38 18.31 0.77 7.30
N SER A 39 19.11 1.84 7.27
CA SER A 39 19.23 2.69 6.08
C SER A 39 19.78 1.93 4.88
N ARG A 40 20.69 0.97 5.10
CA ARG A 40 21.17 0.09 4.04
C ARG A 40 20.03 -0.74 3.45
N TRP A 41 19.18 -1.34 4.27
CA TRP A 41 18.04 -2.13 3.79
C TRP A 41 16.99 -1.27 3.07
N VAL A 42 16.70 -0.09 3.60
CA VAL A 42 15.80 0.89 2.98
C VAL A 42 16.28 1.24 1.57
N ASN A 43 17.58 1.49 1.40
CA ASN A 43 18.16 1.85 0.11
C ASN A 43 18.28 0.65 -0.87
N GLU A 44 18.76 -0.50 -0.39
CA GLU A 44 18.95 -1.70 -1.23
C GLU A 44 17.63 -2.26 -1.78
N GLU A 45 16.56 -2.19 -1.00
CA GLU A 45 15.24 -2.71 -1.37
C GLU A 45 14.22 -1.61 -1.70
N GLN A 46 14.65 -0.36 -1.79
CA GLN A 46 13.81 0.80 -2.17
C GLN A 46 12.52 0.91 -1.33
N TRP A 47 12.65 0.81 0.00
CA TRP A 47 11.49 0.85 0.88
C TRP A 47 10.77 2.20 0.85
N ASP A 48 11.47 3.30 0.54
CA ASP A 48 10.83 4.61 0.34
C ASP A 48 9.87 4.57 -0.85
N THR A 49 10.25 3.97 -1.98
CA THR A 49 9.36 3.78 -3.14
C THR A 49 8.15 2.92 -2.77
N LEU A 50 8.37 1.83 -2.04
CA LEU A 50 7.28 0.96 -1.55
C LEU A 50 6.36 1.70 -0.58
N LYS A 51 6.93 2.53 0.31
CA LYS A 51 6.18 3.35 1.25
C LYS A 51 5.39 4.43 0.52
N ASP A 52 5.95 5.04 -0.52
CA ASP A 52 5.26 6.00 -1.37
C ASP A 52 4.11 5.35 -2.14
N GLU A 53 4.31 4.13 -2.66
CA GLU A 53 3.25 3.34 -3.31
C GLU A 53 2.12 2.96 -2.34
N ILE A 54 2.46 2.62 -1.09
CA ILE A 54 1.49 2.32 -0.02
C ILE A 54 0.81 3.59 0.50
N THR A 55 1.53 4.69 0.65
CA THR A 55 0.98 5.97 1.15
C THR A 55 0.09 6.64 0.10
N GLN A 56 0.41 6.47 -1.19
CA GLN A 56 -0.50 6.82 -2.29
C GLN A 56 -1.78 5.96 -2.30
N SER A 57 -1.81 4.83 -1.59
CA SER A 57 -2.99 3.98 -1.40
C SER A 57 -3.83 4.33 -0.17
N ASP A 58 -3.46 5.36 0.60
CA ASP A 58 -4.14 5.69 1.85
C ASP A 58 -5.52 6.34 1.56
N PRO A 59 -6.64 5.76 2.01
CA PRO A 59 -7.98 6.33 1.85
C PRO A 59 -8.09 7.80 2.29
N GLU A 60 -7.23 8.25 3.20
CA GLU A 60 -7.12 9.65 3.63
C GLU A 60 -6.57 10.58 2.53
N THR A 61 -5.62 10.12 1.70
CA THR A 61 -5.13 10.87 0.53
C THR A 61 -6.25 11.04 -0.49
N LEU A 62 -6.99 9.97 -0.77
CA LEU A 62 -8.16 10.02 -1.67
C LEU A 62 -9.23 10.99 -1.13
N ARG A 63 -9.52 10.92 0.17
CA ARG A 63 -10.44 11.83 0.86
C ARG A 63 -10.01 13.30 0.76
N LEU A 64 -8.71 13.60 0.92
CA LEU A 64 -8.18 14.95 0.81
C LEU A 64 -8.30 15.51 -0.62
N LEU A 65 -8.02 14.67 -1.63
CA LEU A 65 -8.17 15.04 -3.05
C LEU A 65 -9.63 15.32 -3.41
N TYR A 66 -10.56 14.49 -2.94
CA TYR A 66 -12.00 14.73 -3.11
C TYR A 66 -12.45 16.04 -2.47
N LYS A 67 -11.97 16.34 -1.25
CA LYS A 67 -12.26 17.59 -0.55
C LYS A 67 -11.73 18.81 -1.31
N ARG A 68 -10.51 18.73 -1.84
CA ARG A 68 -9.90 19.81 -2.63
C ARG A 68 -10.62 20.04 -3.96
N ARG A 69 -10.99 18.98 -4.67
CA ARG A 69 -11.73 19.09 -5.94
C ARG A 69 -13.09 19.76 -5.73
N ARG A 70 -13.80 19.42 -4.65
CA ARG A 70 -15.09 20.03 -4.30
C ARG A 70 -14.94 21.54 -4.03
N ALA A 71 -13.95 21.92 -3.21
CA ALA A 71 -13.69 23.33 -2.91
C ALA A 71 -13.37 24.17 -4.16
N LEU A 72 -12.66 23.60 -5.14
CA LEU A 72 -12.36 24.29 -6.41
C LEU A 72 -13.57 24.39 -7.36
N ALA A 73 -14.50 23.43 -7.28
CA ALA A 73 -15.72 23.45 -8.08
C ALA A 73 -16.78 24.41 -7.53
N GLU A 74 -16.71 24.75 -6.25
CA GLU A 74 -17.60 25.71 -5.57
C GLU A 74 -17.06 27.16 -5.61
N ASP A 75 -15.83 27.36 -6.10
CA ASP A 75 -15.21 28.69 -6.23
C ASP A 75 -15.54 29.32 -7.59
N ASP A 76 -16.59 30.14 -7.62
CA ASP A 76 -17.09 30.84 -8.81
C ASP A 76 -16.14 31.94 -9.35
N ASN A 77 -15.06 32.27 -8.65
CA ASN A 77 -14.19 33.40 -9.01
C ASN A 77 -12.97 33.03 -9.87
N THR A 78 -12.77 31.74 -10.20
CA THR A 78 -11.58 31.30 -10.95
C THR A 78 -11.88 30.24 -12.01
N ASP A 79 -11.19 30.29 -13.15
CA ASP A 79 -11.18 29.22 -14.15
C ASP A 79 -10.40 28.02 -13.62
N ASN A 80 -11.03 27.28 -12.71
CA ASN A 80 -10.47 26.11 -12.05
C ASN A 80 -10.57 24.83 -12.90
N SER A 81 -11.03 24.94 -14.15
CA SER A 81 -11.31 23.80 -15.04
C SER A 81 -10.10 22.87 -15.19
N ASP A 82 -8.90 23.43 -15.45
CA ASP A 82 -7.67 22.65 -15.59
C ASP A 82 -7.25 21.96 -14.28
N SER A 83 -7.38 22.67 -13.14
CA SER A 83 -7.06 22.11 -11.82
C SER A 83 -8.01 20.98 -11.44
N ILE A 84 -9.30 21.12 -11.75
CA ILE A 84 -10.33 20.10 -11.54
C ILE A 84 -10.07 18.88 -12.44
N ALA A 85 -9.68 19.09 -13.70
CA ALA A 85 -9.33 18.01 -14.62
C ALA A 85 -8.12 17.20 -14.14
N LYS A 86 -7.07 17.88 -13.65
CA LYS A 86 -5.89 17.24 -13.06
C LYS A 86 -6.21 16.44 -11.80
N LEU A 87 -6.98 17.01 -10.88
CA LEU A 87 -7.42 16.30 -9.66
C LEU A 87 -8.31 15.10 -9.99
N THR A 88 -9.18 15.22 -10.99
CA THR A 88 -10.04 14.12 -11.44
C THR A 88 -9.21 12.97 -12.02
N THR A 89 -8.19 13.30 -12.82
CA THR A 89 -7.27 12.30 -13.38
C THR A 89 -6.48 11.59 -12.28
N ALA A 90 -5.98 12.34 -11.29
CA ALA A 90 -5.27 11.78 -10.14
C ALA A 90 -6.17 10.86 -9.28
N ILE A 91 -7.41 11.27 -9.01
CA ILE A 91 -8.41 10.46 -8.30
C ILE A 91 -8.67 9.15 -9.06
N THR A 92 -8.96 9.21 -10.36
CA THR A 92 -9.23 8.01 -11.17
C THR A 92 -8.03 7.07 -11.24
N ALA A 93 -6.80 7.61 -11.32
CA ALA A 93 -5.59 6.80 -11.29
C ALA A 93 -5.40 6.08 -9.94
N ILE A 94 -5.67 6.79 -8.83
CA ILE A 94 -5.59 6.24 -7.48
C ILE A 94 -6.68 5.18 -7.26
N GLU A 95 -7.93 5.43 -7.66
CA GLU A 95 -9.04 4.47 -7.56
C GLU A 95 -8.80 3.21 -8.40
N LYS A 96 -8.27 3.37 -9.62
CA LYS A 96 -7.91 2.23 -10.48
C LYS A 96 -6.81 1.37 -9.84
N LYS A 97 -5.78 2.00 -9.27
CA LYS A 97 -4.68 1.32 -8.56
C LYS A 97 -5.16 0.63 -7.27
N MET A 98 -5.97 1.31 -6.46
CA MET A 98 -6.58 0.72 -5.25
C MET A 98 -7.42 -0.52 -5.60
N SER A 99 -8.13 -0.50 -6.74
CA SER A 99 -8.99 -1.62 -7.14
C SER A 99 -8.27 -2.93 -7.50
N ILE A 100 -6.98 -2.90 -7.80
CA ILE A 100 -6.22 -4.12 -8.19
C ILE A 100 -5.36 -4.61 -7.02
N GLY A 101 -4.63 -3.70 -6.36
CA GLY A 101 -3.72 -4.03 -5.26
C GLY A 101 -4.45 -4.49 -3.99
N GLN A 102 -5.46 -3.74 -3.54
CA GLN A 102 -6.23 -4.11 -2.34
C GLN A 102 -7.06 -5.37 -2.59
N THR A 103 -7.59 -5.54 -3.80
CA THR A 103 -8.34 -6.74 -4.19
C THR A 103 -7.45 -7.98 -4.14
N ALA A 104 -6.19 -7.92 -4.59
CA ALA A 104 -5.25 -9.04 -4.49
C ALA A 104 -4.91 -9.38 -3.04
N VAL A 105 -4.74 -8.38 -2.17
CA VAL A 105 -4.50 -8.59 -0.73
C VAL A 105 -5.72 -9.24 -0.06
N LEU A 106 -6.93 -8.70 -0.27
CA LEU A 106 -8.18 -9.26 0.26
C LEU A 106 -8.43 -10.69 -0.23
N PHE A 107 -8.13 -10.99 -1.50
CA PHE A 107 -8.25 -12.35 -2.02
C PHE A 107 -7.21 -13.30 -1.45
N THR A 108 -6.00 -12.82 -1.14
CA THR A 108 -4.96 -13.62 -0.48
C THR A 108 -5.34 -13.94 0.97
N GLU A 109 -5.89 -12.96 1.71
CA GLU A 109 -6.43 -13.18 3.06
C GLU A 109 -7.62 -14.13 3.04
N LEU A 110 -8.56 -13.95 2.10
CA LEU A 110 -9.69 -14.85 1.90
C LEU A 110 -9.23 -16.28 1.57
N LEU A 111 -8.24 -16.44 0.68
CA LEU A 111 -7.67 -17.74 0.34
C LEU A 111 -7.04 -18.41 1.55
N THR A 112 -6.25 -17.67 2.32
CA THR A 112 -5.58 -18.17 3.53
C THR A 112 -6.61 -18.60 4.59
N PHE A 113 -7.67 -17.80 4.77
CA PHE A 113 -8.78 -18.14 5.65
C PHE A 113 -9.50 -19.40 5.19
N THR A 114 -9.88 -19.49 3.90
CA THR A 114 -10.57 -20.66 3.34
C THR A 114 -9.72 -21.92 3.46
N GLN A 115 -8.41 -21.82 3.19
CA GLN A 115 -7.48 -22.94 3.25
C GLN A 115 -7.32 -23.50 4.68
N SER A 116 -7.57 -22.69 5.71
CA SER A 116 -7.46 -23.12 7.11
C SER A 116 -8.49 -24.18 7.52
N TYR A 117 -9.61 -24.29 6.80
CA TYR A 117 -10.67 -25.26 7.11
C TYR A 117 -11.14 -26.09 5.90
N ASP A 118 -10.92 -25.64 4.65
CA ASP A 118 -11.28 -26.39 3.45
C ASP A 118 -10.33 -26.07 2.28
N VAL A 119 -9.43 -27.02 2.02
CA VAL A 119 -8.40 -26.91 0.97
C VAL A 119 -9.01 -27.01 -0.44
N GLU A 120 -10.10 -27.76 -0.62
CA GLU A 120 -10.68 -27.98 -1.95
C GLU A 120 -11.54 -26.79 -2.37
N LEU A 121 -12.26 -26.18 -1.41
CA LEU A 121 -12.92 -24.90 -1.60
C LEU A 121 -11.89 -23.78 -1.88
N ALA A 122 -10.76 -23.74 -1.17
CA ALA A 122 -9.70 -22.76 -1.42
C ALA A 122 -9.17 -22.81 -2.86
N LYS A 123 -9.03 -24.00 -3.46
CA LYS A 123 -8.66 -24.14 -4.88
C LYS A 123 -9.69 -23.56 -5.84
N GLN A 124 -10.98 -23.71 -5.53
CA GLN A 124 -12.06 -23.14 -6.35
C GLN A 124 -12.09 -21.61 -6.23
N VAL A 125 -11.94 -21.08 -5.02
CA VAL A 125 -11.82 -19.64 -4.75
C VAL A 125 -10.62 -19.06 -5.48
N ALA A 126 -9.45 -19.74 -5.45
CA ALA A 126 -8.24 -19.30 -6.15
C ALA A 126 -8.46 -19.11 -7.65
N ARG A 127 -9.15 -20.06 -8.29
CA ARG A 127 -9.49 -19.98 -9.73
C ARG A 127 -10.46 -18.84 -10.01
N ALA A 128 -11.46 -18.64 -9.15
CA ALA A 128 -12.42 -17.56 -9.29
C ALA A 128 -11.75 -16.18 -9.15
N THR A 129 -10.86 -16.02 -8.16
CA THR A 129 -10.11 -14.78 -7.94
C THR A 129 -9.15 -14.47 -9.09
N ASP A 130 -8.47 -15.48 -9.64
CA ASP A 130 -7.55 -15.32 -10.77
C ASP A 130 -8.30 -14.90 -12.06
N ASN A 131 -9.48 -15.48 -12.30
CA ASN A 131 -10.37 -15.07 -13.40
C ASN A 131 -10.93 -13.67 -13.22
N PHE A 132 -11.31 -13.29 -11.99
CA PHE A 132 -11.78 -11.94 -11.69
C PHE A 132 -10.69 -10.90 -11.91
N ILE A 133 -9.48 -11.14 -11.44
CA ILE A 133 -8.33 -10.25 -11.64
C ILE A 133 -8.05 -10.07 -13.15
N LYS A 134 -8.05 -11.16 -13.93
CA LYS A 134 -7.90 -11.09 -15.40
C LYS A 134 -9.00 -10.31 -16.11
N SER A 135 -10.21 -10.24 -15.55
CA SER A 135 -11.31 -9.43 -16.12
C SER A 135 -11.17 -7.92 -15.84
N LYS A 136 -10.30 -7.54 -14.90
CA LYS A 136 -10.09 -6.16 -14.45
C LYS A 136 -8.78 -5.55 -14.96
N MET A 137 -7.88 -6.37 -15.50
CA MET A 137 -6.71 -5.93 -16.28
C MET A 137 -7.12 -5.56 -17.70
#